data_AF-A0A0G0M778-F1
#
_entry.id   AF-A0A0G0M778-F1
#
_cell.length_a   1.000
_cell.length_b   1.000
_cell.length_c   1.000
_cell.angle_alpha   90.00
_cell.angle_beta   90.00
_cell.angle_gamma   90.00
#
_symmetry.space_group_name_H-M   'P 1'
#
loop_
_entity.id
_entity.type
_entity.pdbx_description
1 polymer ?
#
loop_
_entity_poly.entity_id
_entity_poly.type
_entity_poly.pdbx_seq_one_letter_code
_entity_poly.pdbx_strand_id
1 'polypeptide(L)'
;MKNTKKLFTGLVAVFFIALLFFVRISPLLADNSLWGQQSGMGTDSGQIGSAFGDINKETDLKSLVVNIIKILLSILGLFFTVLIILAGFRWMNSRGNEDEVSKAKSQLLNSIIGIIIIIAAYAITIFVISMTESALKGEI
;
A
#
# COMPACT_ATOMS: atom_id res chain seq x y z
N MET A 1 -13.44 -25.23 -24.85
CA MET A 1 -12.57 -24.58 -23.82
C MET A 1 -12.72 -23.04 -23.76
N LYS A 2 -13.88 -22.45 -24.11
CA LYS A 2 -14.03 -20.97 -24.23
C LYS A 2 -14.53 -20.28 -22.94
N ASN A 3 -14.90 -21.07 -21.92
CA ASN A 3 -15.64 -20.59 -20.74
C ASN A 3 -14.77 -20.48 -19.47
N THR A 4 -13.61 -21.13 -19.41
CA THR A 4 -12.69 -21.05 -18.25
C THR A 4 -12.07 -19.67 -18.10
N LYS A 5 -11.78 -18.98 -19.21
CA LYS A 5 -11.27 -17.60 -19.19
C LYS A 5 -12.32 -16.61 -18.68
N LYS A 6 -13.60 -16.77 -19.06
CA LYS A 6 -14.69 -15.89 -18.62
C LYS A 6 -15.04 -16.06 -17.13
N LEU A 7 -14.98 -17.30 -16.63
CA LEU A 7 -15.17 -17.58 -15.20
C LEU A 7 -14.02 -17.03 -14.34
N PHE A 8 -12.78 -17.07 -14.83
CA PHE A 8 -11.63 -16.51 -14.12
C PHE A 8 -11.62 -14.98 -14.12
N THR A 9 -11.91 -14.33 -15.26
CA THR A 9 -12.09 -12.88 -15.32
C THR A 9 -13.26 -12.43 -14.45
N GLY A 10 -14.33 -13.23 -14.35
CA GLY A 10 -15.43 -13.01 -13.41
C GLY A 10 -14.98 -13.09 -11.94
N LEU A 11 -14.18 -14.08 -11.56
CA LEU A 11 -13.69 -14.24 -10.18
C LEU A 11 -12.73 -13.10 -9.77
N VAL A 12 -11.84 -12.68 -10.68
CA VAL A 12 -10.98 -11.51 -10.45
C VAL A 12 -11.79 -10.23 -10.34
N ALA A 13 -12.82 -10.04 -11.17
CA ALA A 13 -13.71 -8.88 -11.08
C ALA A 13 -14.54 -8.89 -9.79
N VAL A 14 -15.02 -10.06 -9.34
CA VAL A 14 -15.74 -10.22 -8.07
C VAL A 14 -14.81 -9.95 -6.87
N PHE A 15 -13.55 -10.38 -6.91
CA PHE A 15 -12.56 -10.03 -5.89
C PHE A 15 -12.26 -8.53 -5.87
N PHE A 16 -12.13 -7.89 -7.04
CA PHE A 16 -11.92 -6.45 -7.14
C PHE A 16 -13.14 -5.64 -6.67
N ILE A 17 -14.36 -6.11 -6.96
CA ILE A 17 -15.61 -5.52 -6.47
C ILE A 17 -15.76 -5.75 -4.96
N ALA A 18 -15.41 -6.93 -4.44
CA ALA A 18 -15.39 -7.22 -3.02
C ALA A 18 -14.37 -6.36 -2.27
N LEU A 19 -13.20 -6.09 -2.88
CA LEU A 19 -12.19 -5.18 -2.34
C LEU A 19 -12.67 -3.72 -2.36
N LEU A 20 -13.31 -3.28 -3.45
CA LEU A 20 -13.94 -1.96 -3.51
C LEU A 20 -15.07 -1.80 -2.48
N PHE A 21 -15.82 -2.87 -2.21
CA PHE A 21 -16.78 -2.92 -1.11
C PHE A 21 -16.07 -2.85 0.25
N PHE A 22 -15.00 -3.62 0.47
CA PHE A 22 -14.21 -3.61 1.71
C PHE A 22 -13.62 -2.23 2.03
N VAL A 23 -13.14 -1.49 1.02
CA VAL A 23 -12.66 -0.10 1.16
C VAL A 23 -13.78 0.88 1.51
N ARG A 24 -15.05 0.58 1.18
CA ARG A 24 -16.20 1.46 1.44
C ARG A 24 -16.86 1.25 2.81
N ILE A 25 -16.63 0.14 3.50
CA ILE A 25 -17.28 -0.17 4.81
C ILE A 25 -16.50 0.33 6.02
N SER A 26 -15.29 0.88 5.85
CA SER A 26 -14.49 1.41 6.95
C SER A 26 -14.58 2.94 7.04
N PRO A 27 -15.59 3.47 7.73
CA PRO A 27 -15.32 4.57 8.64
C PRO A 27 -15.65 4.22 10.10
N LEU A 28 -15.92 2.95 10.42
CA LEU A 28 -16.33 2.51 11.77
C LEU A 28 -15.29 1.66 12.52
N LEU A 29 -14.07 1.57 12.00
CA LEU A 29 -12.90 1.03 12.71
C LEU A 29 -11.79 2.07 12.69
N ALA A 30 -12.15 3.31 13.05
CA ALA A 30 -11.18 4.32 13.45
C ALA A 30 -10.77 4.04 14.91
N ASP A 31 -10.09 2.93 15.15
CA ASP A 31 -9.14 2.87 16.25
C ASP A 31 -8.08 1.78 16.02
N ASN A 32 -6.82 2.15 16.18
CA ASN A 32 -5.64 1.26 16.20
C ASN A 32 -5.17 0.62 14.88
N SER A 33 -5.43 1.25 13.71
CA SER A 33 -4.69 0.88 12.51
C SER A 33 -3.21 1.26 12.66
N LEU A 34 -2.30 0.38 12.26
CA LEU A 34 -0.83 0.53 12.24
C LEU A 34 -0.32 1.85 11.60
N TRP A 35 -1.20 2.61 10.96
CA TRP A 35 -0.98 3.90 10.30
C TRP A 35 -1.25 5.12 11.20
N GLY A 36 -1.90 4.96 12.36
CA GLY A 36 -2.04 6.00 13.38
C GLY A 36 -0.73 6.27 14.13
N GLN A 37 0.18 5.30 14.10
CA GLN A 37 1.51 5.40 14.73
C GLN A 37 2.57 6.04 13.83
N GLN A 38 2.32 6.17 12.52
CA GLN A 38 3.23 6.78 11.54
C GLN A 38 2.84 8.21 11.14
N SER A 39 1.63 8.65 11.49
CA SER A 39 1.46 10.07 11.78
C SER A 39 2.06 10.22 13.18
N GLY A 40 3.00 11.14 13.41
CA GLY A 40 3.35 11.61 14.76
C GLY A 40 2.17 12.33 15.42
N MET A 41 1.03 11.64 15.44
CA MET A 41 -0.31 11.98 15.86
C MET A 41 -0.83 10.67 16.45
N GLY A 42 -0.14 10.19 17.49
CA GLY A 42 -0.84 9.48 18.53
C GLY A 42 -2.04 10.32 18.96
N THR A 43 -2.94 9.70 19.70
CA THR A 43 -4.11 10.32 20.32
C THR A 43 -3.78 11.56 21.18
N ASP A 44 -2.50 11.88 21.35
CA ASP A 44 -1.93 13.12 21.87
C ASP A 44 -1.58 14.11 20.75
N SER A 45 -2.57 14.51 19.96
CA SER A 45 -2.52 15.76 19.19
C SER A 45 -2.39 17.03 20.08
N GLY A 46 -2.11 16.86 21.38
CA GLY A 46 -2.09 17.89 22.41
C GLY A 46 -0.72 18.38 22.88
N GLN A 47 0.43 17.95 22.30
CA GLN A 47 1.74 18.44 22.77
C GLN A 47 2.65 19.12 21.72
N ILE A 48 2.41 18.91 20.42
CA ILE A 48 3.14 19.66 19.37
C ILE A 48 2.29 20.83 18.85
N GLY A 49 0.95 20.72 18.90
CA GLY A 49 0.02 21.80 18.51
C GLY A 49 -0.38 22.76 19.64
N SER A 50 0.00 22.48 20.90
CA SER A 50 -0.33 23.34 22.04
C SER A 50 0.77 24.37 22.37
N ALA A 51 1.98 24.19 21.85
CA ALA A 51 3.06 25.19 21.91
C ALA A 51 2.97 26.25 20.80
N PHE A 52 2.28 25.94 19.70
CA PHE A 52 2.00 26.83 18.57
C PHE A 52 0.49 26.96 18.43
N GLY A 53 -0.10 27.89 19.18
CA GLY A 53 -1.54 28.04 19.35
C GLY A 53 -2.37 27.79 18.08
N ASP A 54 -3.32 26.88 18.20
CA ASP A 54 -4.52 26.71 17.36
C ASP A 54 -4.38 27.13 15.88
N ILE A 55 -3.54 26.42 15.12
CA ILE A 55 -3.50 26.53 13.64
C ILE A 55 -4.18 25.31 13.03
N ASN A 56 -5.51 25.25 13.20
CA ASN A 56 -6.42 24.32 12.52
C ASN A 56 -6.61 24.61 11.01
N LYS A 57 -5.52 24.92 10.28
CA LYS A 57 -5.51 25.03 8.81
C LYS A 57 -4.37 24.28 8.12
N GLU A 58 -3.26 24.01 8.79
CA GLU A 58 -2.16 23.22 8.20
C GLU A 58 -2.30 21.71 8.42
N THR A 59 -2.96 21.30 9.51
CA THR A 59 -3.27 19.88 9.75
C THR A 59 -4.16 19.30 8.64
N ASP A 60 -5.01 20.11 8.02
CA ASP A 60 -5.90 19.68 6.94
C ASP A 60 -5.13 19.33 5.66
N LEU A 61 -4.16 20.16 5.26
CA LEU A 61 -3.34 19.90 4.08
C LEU A 61 -2.42 18.70 4.28
N LYS A 62 -1.78 18.58 5.46
CA LYS A 62 -0.92 17.44 5.79
C LYS A 62 -1.73 16.14 5.87
N SER A 63 -2.89 16.18 6.52
CA SER A 63 -3.79 15.02 6.61
C SER A 63 -4.35 14.61 5.25
N LEU A 64 -4.74 15.58 4.41
CA LEU A 64 -5.20 15.34 3.04
C LEU A 64 -4.12 14.69 2.18
N VAL A 65 -2.88 15.18 2.24
CA VAL A 65 -1.74 14.59 1.52
C VAL A 65 -1.46 13.16 2.01
N VAL A 66 -1.45 12.92 3.32
CA VAL A 66 -1.26 11.58 3.88
C VAL A 66 -2.38 10.64 3.44
N ASN A 67 -3.63 11.10 3.43
CA ASN A 67 -4.76 10.30 2.99
C ASN A 67 -4.68 9.95 1.49
N ILE A 68 -4.26 10.90 0.64
CA ILE A 68 -4.02 10.66 -0.79
C ILE A 68 -2.90 9.62 -0.98
N ILE A 69 -1.79 9.75 -0.26
CA ILE A 69 -0.67 8.80 -0.33
C ILE A 69 -1.14 7.39 0.09
N LYS A 70 -1.96 7.27 1.15
CA LYS A 70 -2.51 5.99 1.59
C LYS A 70 -3.37 5.34 0.52
N ILE A 71 -4.26 6.11 -0.12
CA ILE A 71 -5.10 5.62 -1.22
C ILE A 71 -4.21 5.14 -2.38
N LEU A 72 -3.21 5.93 -2.77
CA LEU A 72 -2.28 5.56 -3.83
C LEU A 72 -1.47 4.30 -3.51
N LEU A 73 -0.93 4.18 -2.29
CA LEU A 73 -0.18 3.00 -1.84
C LEU A 73 -1.04 1.73 -1.84
N SER A 74 -2.30 1.84 -1.41
CA SER A 74 -3.24 0.72 -1.41
C SER A 74 -3.54 0.21 -2.82
N ILE A 75 -3.76 1.12 -3.76
CA ILE A 75 -3.99 0.79 -5.17
C ILE A 75 -2.73 0.20 -5.80
N LEU A 76 -1.56 0.74 -5.45
CA LEU A 76 -0.28 0.27 -5.98
C LEU A 76 0.05 -1.14 -5.50
N GLY A 77 -0.15 -1.44 -4.21
CA GLY A 77 0.02 -2.79 -3.66
C GLY A 77 -0.88 -3.80 -4.37
N LEU A 78 -2.17 -3.47 -4.54
CA LEU A 78 -3.12 -4.30 -5.28
C LEU A 78 -2.70 -4.50 -6.75
N PHE A 79 -2.23 -3.44 -7.40
CA PHE A 79 -1.77 -3.49 -8.78
C PHE A 79 -0.62 -4.50 -8.95
N PHE A 80 0.39 -4.45 -8.07
CA PHE A 80 1.49 -5.42 -8.08
C PHE A 80 1.01 -6.85 -7.80
N THR A 81 0.06 -7.05 -6.87
CA THR A 81 -0.53 -8.37 -6.63
C THR A 81 -1.19 -8.95 -7.89
N VAL A 82 -1.95 -8.13 -8.63
CA VAL A 82 -2.59 -8.57 -9.88
C VAL A 82 -1.56 -8.96 -10.94
N LEU A 83 -0.47 -8.18 -11.08
CA LEU A 83 0.61 -8.49 -12.01
C LEU A 83 1.29 -9.83 -11.69
N ILE A 84 1.51 -10.14 -10.41
CA ILE A 84 2.07 -11.43 -9.98
C ILE A 84 1.15 -12.58 -10.36
N ILE A 85 -0.17 -12.44 -10.14
CA ILE A 85 -1.15 -13.47 -10.50
C ILE A 85 -1.16 -13.70 -12.02
N LEU A 86 -1.13 -12.63 -12.82
CA LEU A 86 -1.09 -12.72 -14.28
C LEU A 86 0.21 -13.34 -14.81
N ALA A 87 1.35 -12.97 -14.22
CA ALA A 87 2.65 -13.54 -14.57
C ALA A 87 2.74 -15.02 -14.20
N GLY A 88 2.24 -15.40 -13.01
CA GLY A 88 2.16 -16.80 -12.57
C GLY A 88 1.26 -17.64 -13.47
N PHE A 89 0.11 -17.10 -13.88
CA PHE A 89 -0.77 -17.79 -14.82
C PHE A 89 -0.16 -17.96 -16.20
N ARG A 90 0.54 -16.93 -16.71
CA ARG A 90 1.31 -17.04 -17.96
C ARG A 90 2.35 -18.14 -17.85
N TRP A 91 3.11 -18.18 -16.76
CA TRP A 91 4.11 -19.22 -16.52
C TRP A 91 3.52 -20.63 -16.53
N MET A 92 2.36 -20.83 -15.90
CA MET A 92 1.66 -22.12 -15.89
C MET A 92 1.07 -22.49 -17.25
N ASN A 93 0.68 -21.50 -18.07
CA ASN A 93 0.07 -21.74 -19.39
C ASN A 93 1.09 -21.81 -20.54
N SER A 94 2.40 -21.68 -20.28
CA SER A 94 3.44 -21.70 -21.32
C SER A 94 3.63 -23.07 -22.00
N ARG A 95 2.98 -24.15 -21.53
CA ARG A 95 2.90 -25.48 -22.20
C ARG A 95 4.24 -26.05 -22.70
N GLY A 96 5.35 -25.70 -22.05
CA GLY A 96 6.69 -26.16 -22.42
C GLY A 96 7.44 -25.29 -23.46
N ASN A 97 6.88 -24.16 -23.89
CA ASN A 97 7.63 -23.16 -24.67
C ASN A 97 8.56 -22.36 -23.74
N GLU A 98 9.87 -22.55 -23.88
CA GLU A 98 10.90 -21.88 -23.06
C GLU A 98 10.85 -20.36 -23.17
N ASP A 99 10.52 -19.80 -24.33
CA ASP A 99 10.46 -18.34 -24.52
C ASP A 99 9.37 -17.71 -23.65
N GLU A 100 8.20 -18.34 -23.61
CA GLU A 100 7.06 -17.87 -22.83
C GLU A 100 7.27 -18.11 -21.32
N VAL A 101 7.98 -19.18 -20.95
CA VAL A 101 8.41 -19.40 -19.56
C VAL A 101 9.40 -18.32 -19.11
N SER A 102 10.38 -17.99 -19.95
CA SER A 102 11.39 -16.98 -19.65
C SER A 102 10.75 -15.60 -19.45
N LYS A 103 9.89 -15.17 -20.39
CA LYS A 103 9.15 -13.91 -20.28
C LYS A 103 8.28 -13.85 -19.01
N ALA A 104 7.57 -14.92 -18.68
CA ALA A 104 6.72 -14.96 -17.50
C ALA A 104 7.55 -14.85 -16.20
N LYS A 105 8.72 -15.51 -16.14
CA LYS A 105 9.66 -15.40 -15.01
C LYS A 105 10.22 -13.98 -14.88
N SER A 106 10.65 -13.36 -15.97
CA SER A 106 11.12 -11.96 -15.94
C SER A 106 10.02 -11.01 -15.47
N GLN A 107 8.79 -11.20 -15.92
CA GLN A 107 7.65 -10.40 -15.47
C GLN A 107 7.37 -10.59 -13.96
N LEU A 108 7.53 -11.81 -13.45
CA LEU A 108 7.34 -12.13 -12.04
C LEU A 108 8.44 -11.49 -11.18
N LEU A 109 9.71 -11.61 -11.58
CA LEU A 109 10.84 -10.95 -10.90
C LEU A 109 10.67 -9.44 -10.85
N ASN A 110 10.33 -8.81 -11.98
CA ASN A 110 10.11 -7.36 -12.03
C ASN A 110 8.98 -6.92 -11.09
N SER A 111 7.92 -7.73 -10.97
CA SER A 111 6.81 -7.44 -10.05
C SER A 111 7.23 -7.56 -8.58
N ILE A 112 8.03 -8.58 -8.24
CA ILE A 112 8.59 -8.75 -6.89
C ILE A 112 9.51 -7.58 -6.53
N ILE A 113 10.38 -7.17 -7.45
CA ILE A 113 11.31 -6.05 -7.25
C ILE A 113 10.56 -4.76 -6.96
N GLY A 114 9.45 -4.51 -7.67
CA GLY A 114 8.57 -3.37 -7.36
C GLY A 114 8.01 -3.38 -5.95
N ILE A 115 7.56 -4.54 -5.45
CA ILE A 115 7.07 -4.69 -4.07
C ILE A 115 8.20 -4.45 -3.07
N ILE A 116 9.39 -4.99 -3.32
CA ILE A 116 10.57 -4.81 -2.45
C ILE A 116 10.91 -3.32 -2.33
N ILE A 117 10.88 -2.57 -3.44
CA ILE A 117 11.15 -1.13 -3.43
C ILE A 117 10.13 -0.37 -2.57
N ILE A 118 8.84 -0.72 -2.65
CA ILE A 118 7.79 -0.08 -1.84
C ILE A 118 8.05 -0.32 -0.34
N ILE A 119 8.37 -1.56 0.04
CA ILE A 119 8.68 -1.92 1.43
C ILE A 119 9.94 -1.19 1.91
N ALA A 120 10.98 -1.13 1.07
CA ALA A 120 12.22 -0.44 1.39
C ALA A 120 12.01 1.07 1.57
N ALA A 121 11.25 1.70 0.68
CA ALA A 121 10.90 3.12 0.80
C ALA A 121 10.15 3.41 2.11
N TYR A 122 9.24 2.52 2.50
CA TYR A 122 8.51 2.63 3.76
C TYR A 122 9.44 2.50 4.98
N ALA A 123 10.33 1.51 4.98
CA ALA A 123 11.31 1.31 6.04
C ALA A 123 12.23 2.53 6.21
N ILE A 124 12.73 3.10 5.10
CA ILE A 124 13.54 4.33 5.11
C ILE A 124 12.74 5.50 5.68
N THR A 125 11.48 5.65 5.28
CA THR A 125 10.62 6.75 5.77
C THR A 125 10.49 6.70 7.29
N ILE A 126 10.21 5.53 7.87
CA ILE A 126 10.11 5.36 9.33
C ILE A 126 11.46 5.66 10.00
N PHE A 127 12.56 5.16 9.44
CA PHE A 127 13.89 5.39 9.99
C PHE A 127 14.24 6.88 10.10
N VAL A 128 13.91 7.67 9.07
CA VAL A 128 14.13 9.12 9.09
C VAL A 128 13.24 9.82 10.11
N ILE A 129 11.96 9.44 10.19
CA ILE A 129 11.02 10.00 11.17
C ILE A 129 11.49 9.67 12.59
N SER A 130 11.84 8.41 12.87
CA SER A 130 12.30 8.00 14.21
C SER A 130 13.59 8.72 14.63
N MET A 131 14.53 8.91 13.70
CA MET A 131 15.76 9.64 13.98
C MET A 131 15.50 11.12 14.28
N THR A 132 14.50 11.71 13.61
CA THR A 132 14.09 13.09 13.84
C THR A 132 13.37 13.24 15.19
N GLU A 133 12.50 12.29 15.56
CA GLU A 133 11.80 12.28 16.85
C GLU A 133 12.76 12.09 18.04
N SER A 134 13.71 11.16 17.94
CA SER A 134 14.76 10.97 18.95
C SER A 134 15.61 12.23 19.12
N ALA A 135 15.98 12.89 18.02
CA ALA A 135 16.74 14.15 18.07
C ALA A 135 15.92 15.31 18.67
N LEU A 136 14.60 15.33 18.46
CA LEU A 136 13.73 16.40 18.95
C LEU A 136 13.39 16.25 20.46
N LYS A 137 13.30 15.02 20.97
CA LYS A 137 13.06 14.74 22.39
C LYS A 137 14.28 14.96 23.28
N GLY A 138 15.47 15.13 22.70
CA GLY A 138 16.70 15.38 23.45
C GLY A 138 17.19 14.19 24.27
N GLU A 139 16.69 12.97 24.00
CA GLU A 139 17.23 11.73 24.56
C GLU A 139 18.28 11.17 23.58
N ILE A 140 19.51 11.66 23.72
CA ILE A 140 20.72 10.88 23.39
C ILE A 140 21.29 10.32 24.68
#